data_AF-A0AAD7FMU2-F1
#
_entry.id   AF-A0AAD7FMU2-F1
#
_cell.length_a   1.000
_cell.length_b   1.000
_cell.length_c   1.000
_cell.angle_alpha   90.00
_cell.angle_beta   90.00
_cell.angle_gamma   90.00
#
_symmetry.space_group_name_H-M   'P 1'
#
loop_
_entity.id
_entity.type
_entity.pdbx_description
1 polymer ?
#
loop_
_entity_poly.entity_id
_entity_poly.type
_entity_poly.pdbx_seq_one_letter_code
_entity_poly.pdbx_strand_id
1 'polypeptide(L)'
;MCHRTPLSFHPAPPLPRMASSADNTNLNINEDELIAELESKYGWSDIRTTLDTLYGNYPAGRQLCLQNMMPLLRTPNILGTKPTSDDPQPGTYRIDIPDDDLCIRVFPGGTTAQEGFYFFDFYCMDTQNPIDTPKGYVIRLEGRPGIGPERSDPIESLEAGPGFQIPRGSMKYSMNDGARMTLERANKETFVFDLPTRLGRRHAAEAGVGQPVLMH
;
A
#
# COMPACT_ATOMS: atom_id res chain seq x y z
N MET A 1 33.85 41.77 -17.99
CA MET A 1 32.54 41.59 -18.65
C MET A 1 32.36 40.11 -18.92
N CYS A 2 31.54 39.42 -18.13
CA CYS A 2 31.28 37.99 -18.29
C CYS A 2 30.00 37.82 -19.11
N HIS A 3 30.11 37.25 -20.31
CA HIS A 3 28.95 36.89 -21.12
C HIS A 3 28.29 35.63 -20.53
N ARG A 4 27.06 35.76 -20.03
CA ARG A 4 26.20 34.62 -19.70
C ARG A 4 25.53 34.14 -20.98
N THR A 5 25.78 32.89 -21.35
CA THR A 5 25.06 32.17 -22.40
C THR A 5 23.62 31.91 -21.94
N PRO A 6 22.59 32.16 -22.78
CA PRO A 6 21.21 31.85 -22.41
C PRO A 6 20.99 30.34 -22.36
N LEU A 7 20.34 29.87 -21.30
CA LEU A 7 19.86 28.49 -21.16
C LEU A 7 18.76 28.24 -22.20
N SER A 8 19.04 27.36 -23.15
CA SER A 8 18.05 26.85 -24.11
C SER A 8 17.15 25.83 -23.41
N PHE A 9 15.87 26.16 -23.27
CA PHE A 9 14.84 25.22 -22.86
C PHE A 9 14.51 24.28 -24.02
N HIS A 10 14.84 23.00 -23.87
CA HIS A 10 14.30 21.96 -24.73
C HIS A 10 12.88 21.60 -24.26
N PRO A 11 11.90 21.45 -25.16
CA PRO A 11 10.59 20.95 -24.79
C PRO A 11 10.74 19.54 -24.20
N ALA A 12 9.98 19.27 -23.14
CA ALA A 12 9.93 17.94 -22.55
C ALA A 12 9.54 16.91 -23.63
N PRO A 13 10.18 15.72 -23.66
CA PRO A 13 9.77 14.68 -24.57
C PRO A 13 8.29 14.36 -24.33
N PRO A 14 7.51 14.09 -25.40
CA PRO A 14 6.11 13.70 -25.24
C PRO A 14 6.04 12.48 -24.32
N LEU A 15 5.10 12.53 -23.37
CA LEU A 15 4.80 11.39 -22.51
C LEU A 15 4.59 10.15 -23.40
N PRO A 16 5.13 8.98 -23.03
CA PRO A 16 4.86 7.75 -23.76
C PRO A 16 3.33 7.60 -23.86
N ARG A 17 2.82 7.48 -25.08
CA ARG A 17 1.42 7.09 -25.29
C ARG A 17 1.23 5.80 -24.51
N MET A 18 0.41 5.86 -23.47
CA MET A 18 -0.10 4.64 -22.86
C MET A 18 -0.66 3.82 -24.01
N ALA A 19 -0.07 2.64 -24.23
CA ALA A 19 -0.62 1.70 -25.18
C ALA A 19 -2.08 1.51 -24.77
N SER A 20 -3.01 1.85 -25.67
CA SER A 20 -4.38 1.43 -25.48
C SER A 20 -4.31 -0.10 -25.42
N SER A 21 -4.47 -0.68 -24.24
CA SER A 21 -4.64 -2.12 -24.08
C SER A 21 -5.99 -2.45 -24.70
N ALA A 22 -5.97 -2.60 -26.02
CA ALA A 22 -7.11 -3.01 -26.83
C ALA A 22 -7.39 -4.52 -26.70
N ASP A 23 -6.75 -5.20 -25.74
CA ASP A 23 -7.26 -6.44 -25.15
C ASP A 23 -8.25 -6.09 -24.03
N ASN A 24 -9.25 -5.26 -24.35
CA ASN A 24 -10.50 -5.25 -23.61
C ASN A 24 -11.25 -6.51 -24.06
N THR A 25 -10.81 -7.68 -23.58
CA THR A 25 -11.65 -8.87 -23.65
C THR A 25 -12.98 -8.48 -23.03
N ASN A 26 -14.01 -8.41 -23.86
CA ASN A 26 -15.42 -8.32 -23.48
C ASN A 26 -15.77 -9.54 -22.63
N LEU A 27 -15.28 -9.56 -21.40
CA LEU A 27 -15.80 -10.41 -20.35
C LEU A 27 -17.13 -9.76 -20.01
N ASN A 28 -18.16 -10.20 -20.72
CA ASN A 28 -19.55 -9.94 -20.39
C ASN A 28 -19.87 -10.73 -19.12
N ILE A 29 -19.23 -10.33 -18.01
CA ILE A 29 -19.39 -10.99 -16.72
C ILE A 29 -20.72 -10.54 -16.15
N ASN A 30 -21.55 -11.49 -15.74
CA ASN A 30 -22.81 -11.20 -15.10
C ASN A 30 -22.57 -10.54 -13.73
N GLU A 31 -23.01 -9.29 -13.56
CA GLU A 31 -22.90 -8.54 -12.30
C GLU A 31 -23.50 -9.31 -11.11
N ASP A 32 -24.63 -10.00 -11.32
CA ASP A 32 -25.29 -10.76 -10.26
C ASP A 32 -24.48 -11.97 -9.81
N GLU A 33 -23.78 -12.64 -10.72
CA GLU A 33 -22.89 -13.77 -10.39
C GLU A 33 -21.68 -13.29 -9.60
N LEU A 34 -21.10 -12.14 -9.98
CA LEU A 34 -19.97 -11.55 -9.26
C LEU A 34 -20.38 -11.14 -7.85
N ILE A 35 -21.52 -10.46 -7.72
CA ILE A 35 -22.05 -10.05 -6.43
C ILE A 35 -22.31 -11.28 -5.54
N ALA A 36 -22.94 -12.32 -6.07
CA ALA A 36 -23.20 -13.55 -5.32
C ALA A 36 -21.90 -14.25 -4.87
N GLU A 37 -20.87 -14.29 -5.71
CA GLU A 37 -19.55 -14.82 -5.33
C GLU A 37 -18.93 -13.98 -4.21
N LEU A 38 -19.02 -12.65 -4.28
CA LEU A 38 -18.46 -11.75 -3.28
C LEU A 38 -19.19 -11.83 -1.94
N GLU A 39 -20.52 -11.90 -1.98
CA GLU A 39 -21.37 -12.15 -0.81
C GLU A 39 -21.04 -13.50 -0.17
N SER A 40 -20.93 -14.57 -0.97
CA SER A 40 -20.67 -15.92 -0.47
C SER A 40 -19.25 -16.10 0.08
N LYS A 41 -18.25 -15.52 -0.57
CA LYS A 41 -16.84 -15.79 -0.27
C LYS A 41 -16.27 -14.85 0.80
N TYR A 42 -16.75 -13.60 0.85
CA TYR A 42 -16.25 -12.58 1.77
C TYR A 42 -17.30 -12.08 2.75
N GLY A 43 -18.54 -12.59 2.69
CA GLY A 43 -19.62 -12.17 3.58
C GLY A 43 -20.13 -10.76 3.31
N TRP A 44 -19.92 -10.24 2.09
CA TRP A 44 -20.19 -8.83 1.76
C TRP A 44 -21.66 -8.58 1.41
N SER A 45 -22.53 -8.63 2.42
CA SER A 45 -23.99 -8.50 2.25
C SER A 45 -24.47 -7.20 1.62
N ASP A 46 -23.66 -6.14 1.67
CA ASP A 46 -24.08 -4.78 1.31
C ASP A 46 -23.47 -4.31 -0.02
N ILE A 47 -22.80 -5.19 -0.77
CA ILE A 47 -22.07 -4.82 -1.99
C ILE A 47 -22.95 -4.12 -3.02
N ARG A 48 -24.21 -4.56 -3.19
CA ARG A 48 -25.20 -3.90 -4.07
C ARG A 48 -25.43 -2.46 -3.67
N THR A 49 -25.71 -2.23 -2.39
CA THR A 49 -25.93 -0.90 -1.82
C THR A 49 -24.69 -0.02 -1.98
N THR A 50 -23.49 -0.56 -1.78
CA THR A 50 -22.24 0.17 -1.99
C THR A 50 -22.05 0.57 -3.46
N LEU A 51 -22.27 -0.34 -4.41
CA LEU A 51 -22.18 -0.05 -5.83
C LEU A 51 -23.25 0.96 -6.27
N ASP A 52 -24.48 0.84 -5.76
CA ASP A 52 -25.58 1.79 -6.00
C ASP A 52 -25.21 3.19 -5.47
N THR A 53 -24.59 3.26 -4.29
CA THR A 53 -24.18 4.53 -3.68
C THR A 53 -23.04 5.19 -4.45
N LEU A 54 -22.03 4.42 -4.84
CA LEU A 54 -20.83 4.94 -5.50
C LEU A 54 -21.04 5.28 -6.98
N TYR A 55 -21.84 4.47 -7.68
CA TYR A 55 -21.96 4.55 -9.13
C TYR A 55 -23.40 4.84 -9.60
N GLY A 56 -24.41 4.77 -8.74
CA GLY A 56 -25.80 5.02 -9.10
C GLY A 56 -26.22 4.24 -10.34
N ASN A 57 -26.82 4.96 -11.30
CA ASN A 57 -27.25 4.43 -12.60
C ASN A 57 -26.12 4.48 -13.66
N TYR A 58 -24.86 4.22 -13.29
CA TYR A 58 -23.74 4.15 -14.22
C TYR A 58 -23.24 2.69 -14.37
N PRO A 59 -23.86 1.86 -15.23
CA PRO A 59 -23.56 0.43 -15.32
C PRO A 59 -22.11 0.15 -15.73
N ALA A 60 -21.54 0.97 -16.62
CA ALA A 60 -20.16 0.80 -17.06
C ALA A 60 -19.16 1.00 -15.89
N GLY A 61 -19.43 1.92 -14.97
CA GLY A 61 -18.59 2.15 -13.79
C GLY A 61 -18.68 1.01 -12.78
N ARG A 62 -19.89 0.48 -12.56
CA ARG A 62 -20.11 -0.71 -11.71
C ARG A 62 -19.39 -1.93 -12.27
N GLN A 63 -19.57 -2.20 -13.55
CA GLN A 63 -18.95 -3.32 -14.24
C GLN A 63 -17.42 -3.23 -14.17
N LEU A 64 -16.85 -2.05 -14.43
CA LEU A 64 -15.41 -1.83 -14.33
C LEU A 64 -14.91 -1.97 -12.88
N CYS A 65 -15.66 -1.47 -11.90
CA CYS A 65 -15.36 -1.65 -10.48
C CYS A 65 -15.28 -3.14 -10.13
N LEU A 66 -16.35 -3.89 -10.44
CA LEU A 66 -16.40 -5.33 -10.21
C LEU A 66 -15.28 -6.07 -10.96
N GLN A 67 -15.04 -5.76 -12.22
CA GLN A 67 -13.95 -6.36 -13.00
C GLN A 67 -12.57 -6.08 -12.43
N ASN A 68 -12.34 -4.91 -11.82
CA ASN A 68 -11.08 -4.58 -11.16
C ASN A 68 -10.98 -5.15 -9.74
N MET A 69 -12.11 -5.26 -9.03
CA MET A 69 -12.18 -5.86 -7.71
C MET A 69 -12.01 -7.37 -7.76
N MET A 70 -12.49 -8.04 -8.81
CA MET A 70 -12.43 -9.50 -8.90
C MET A 70 -11.00 -10.05 -8.92
N PRO A 71 -10.03 -9.50 -9.66
CA PRO A 71 -8.63 -9.87 -9.50
C PRO A 71 -8.13 -9.58 -8.08
N LEU A 72 -8.45 -8.42 -7.50
CA LEU A 72 -8.01 -8.06 -6.14
C LEU A 72 -8.55 -9.02 -5.08
N LEU A 73 -9.72 -9.63 -5.32
CA LEU A 73 -10.40 -10.53 -4.40
C LEU A 73 -10.08 -12.00 -4.70
N ARG A 74 -10.18 -12.43 -5.97
CA ARG A 74 -9.87 -13.80 -6.42
C ARG A 74 -8.40 -14.15 -6.28
N THR A 75 -7.52 -13.16 -6.24
CA THR A 75 -6.11 -13.37 -6.00
C THR A 75 -5.78 -12.84 -4.61
N PRO A 76 -5.51 -13.73 -3.64
CA PRO A 76 -4.96 -13.33 -2.34
C PRO A 76 -3.69 -12.47 -2.45
N ASN A 77 -3.06 -12.43 -3.64
CA ASN A 77 -1.72 -11.94 -3.89
C ASN A 77 -1.62 -10.62 -4.67
N ILE A 78 -2.67 -10.03 -5.26
CA ILE A 78 -2.48 -8.81 -6.09
C ILE A 78 -2.11 -7.59 -5.23
N LEU A 79 -2.60 -7.53 -4.00
CA LEU A 79 -2.17 -6.55 -3.00
C LEU A 79 -1.18 -7.14 -1.99
N GLY A 80 -0.40 -8.16 -2.39
CA GLY A 80 0.61 -8.82 -1.57
C GLY A 80 0.06 -9.56 -0.35
N THR A 81 0.36 -10.85 -0.23
CA THR A 81 0.10 -11.58 1.02
C THR A 81 1.02 -11.07 2.11
N LYS A 82 0.46 -10.83 3.30
CA LYS A 82 1.27 -10.64 4.50
C LYS A 82 2.21 -11.84 4.64
N PRO A 83 3.51 -11.64 4.88
CA PRO A 83 4.40 -12.73 5.24
C PRO A 83 3.87 -13.44 6.48
N THR A 84 3.95 -14.76 6.49
CA THR A 84 3.69 -15.55 7.70
C THR A 84 5.01 -15.74 8.44
N SER A 85 4.95 -16.10 9.73
CA SER A 85 6.14 -16.50 10.50
C SER A 85 6.89 -17.65 9.83
N ASP A 86 6.13 -18.58 9.24
CA ASP A 86 6.63 -19.83 8.68
C ASP A 86 7.18 -19.65 7.24
N ASP A 87 6.86 -18.52 6.59
CA ASP A 87 7.30 -18.19 5.23
C ASP A 87 7.69 -16.70 5.13
N PRO A 88 8.85 -16.31 5.68
CA PRO A 88 9.35 -14.96 5.58
C PRO A 88 9.71 -14.65 4.12
N GLN A 89 8.95 -13.76 3.51
CA GLN A 89 9.21 -13.35 2.12
C GLN A 89 10.55 -12.60 2.02
N PRO A 90 11.41 -12.89 1.02
CA PRO A 90 12.60 -12.10 0.74
C PRO A 90 12.28 -10.62 0.58
N GLY A 91 13.09 -9.75 1.19
CA GLY A 91 12.82 -8.31 1.21
C GLY A 91 11.78 -7.88 2.25
N THR A 92 11.51 -8.72 3.24
CA THR A 92 10.84 -8.30 4.48
C THR A 92 11.83 -7.64 5.42
N TYR A 93 11.47 -6.48 5.95
CA TYR A 93 12.25 -5.70 6.89
C TYR A 93 11.47 -5.51 8.18
N ARG A 94 12.20 -5.26 9.25
CA ARG A 94 11.66 -4.95 10.57
C ARG A 94 12.21 -3.61 11.03
N ILE A 95 11.34 -2.80 11.58
CA ILE A 95 11.64 -1.50 12.17
C ILE A 95 11.09 -1.51 13.59
N ASP A 96 11.99 -1.58 14.58
CA ASP A 96 11.61 -1.62 15.99
C ASP A 96 11.02 -0.29 16.43
N ILE A 97 9.89 -0.33 17.14
CA ILE A 97 9.29 0.85 17.73
C ILE A 97 9.91 1.04 19.12
N PRO A 98 10.52 2.19 19.42
CA PRO A 98 11.17 2.41 20.72
C PRO A 98 10.19 2.30 21.89
N ASP A 99 10.62 1.66 22.98
CA ASP A 99 9.85 1.46 24.22
C ASP A 99 8.49 0.76 24.01
N ASP A 100 8.46 -0.22 23.10
CA ASP A 100 7.27 -0.97 22.69
C ASP A 100 7.63 -2.43 22.36
N ASP A 101 6.70 -3.36 22.60
CA ASP A 101 6.85 -4.78 22.22
C ASP A 101 6.40 -5.04 20.77
N LEU A 102 6.21 -3.94 20.03
CA LEU A 102 5.75 -3.91 18.65
C LEU A 102 6.87 -3.46 17.71
N CYS A 103 6.80 -3.94 16.47
CA CYS A 103 7.60 -3.41 15.36
C CYS A 103 6.71 -3.07 14.16
N ILE A 104 7.20 -2.20 13.29
CA ILE A 104 6.68 -2.07 11.93
C ILE A 104 7.36 -3.12 11.07
N ARG A 105 6.56 -4.04 10.51
CA ARG A 105 7.04 -5.04 9.56
C ARG A 105 6.72 -4.55 8.16
N VAL A 106 7.74 -4.46 7.32
CA VAL A 106 7.67 -3.93 5.95
C VAL A 106 7.94 -5.07 4.99
N PHE A 107 7.14 -5.23 3.94
CA PHE A 107 7.29 -6.32 2.98
C PHE A 107 6.90 -5.87 1.56
N PRO A 108 7.45 -6.49 0.51
CA PRO A 108 7.23 -6.05 -0.85
C PRO A 108 5.73 -6.01 -1.17
N GLY A 109 5.27 -4.88 -1.70
CA GLY A 109 3.90 -4.75 -2.18
C GLY A 109 3.78 -4.89 -3.69
N GLY A 110 2.54 -5.03 -4.16
CA GLY A 110 2.19 -5.15 -5.58
C GLY A 110 2.32 -6.54 -6.17
N THR A 111 1.97 -6.67 -7.46
CA THR A 111 2.14 -7.93 -8.22
C THR A 111 3.60 -8.19 -8.58
N THR A 112 4.41 -7.14 -8.63
CA THR A 112 5.84 -7.23 -8.92
C THR A 112 6.62 -6.33 -7.98
N ALA A 113 7.77 -6.82 -7.49
CA ALA A 113 8.71 -6.04 -6.66
C ALA A 113 9.28 -4.79 -7.36
N GLN A 114 8.87 -4.53 -8.61
CA GLN A 114 9.28 -3.38 -9.43
C GLN A 114 8.30 -2.21 -9.35
N GLU A 115 7.11 -2.41 -8.78
CA GLU A 115 6.05 -1.39 -8.73
C GLU A 115 6.35 -0.22 -7.79
N GLY A 116 7.43 -0.28 -7.00
CA GLY A 116 7.93 0.87 -6.23
C GLY A 116 7.13 1.18 -4.97
N PHE A 117 6.32 0.24 -4.50
CA PHE A 117 5.60 0.32 -3.22
C PHE A 117 6.01 -0.82 -2.28
N TYR A 118 5.93 -0.55 -0.99
CA TYR A 118 5.94 -1.54 0.09
C TYR A 118 4.58 -1.55 0.77
N PHE A 119 4.22 -2.72 1.28
CA PHE A 119 3.22 -2.80 2.34
C PHE A 119 3.90 -2.84 3.70
N PHE A 120 3.19 -2.38 4.72
CA PHE A 120 3.63 -2.54 6.08
C PHE A 120 2.46 -2.73 7.04
N ASP A 121 2.74 -3.37 8.18
CA ASP A 121 1.80 -3.59 9.26
C ASP A 121 2.46 -3.46 10.65
N PHE A 122 1.64 -3.40 11.68
CA PHE A 122 2.10 -3.57 13.06
C PHE A 122 2.24 -5.07 13.34
N TYR A 123 3.33 -5.44 14.00
CA TYR A 123 3.65 -6.81 14.32
C TYR A 123 4.07 -6.93 15.77
N CYS A 124 3.42 -7.84 16.50
CA CYS A 124 3.75 -8.11 17.90
C CYS A 124 4.88 -9.14 17.94
N MET A 125 6.02 -8.74 18.52
CA MET A 125 7.24 -9.55 18.50
C MET A 125 7.12 -10.80 19.37
N ASP A 126 6.41 -10.70 20.50
CA ASP A 126 6.21 -11.81 21.44
C ASP A 126 5.30 -12.89 20.87
N THR A 127 4.19 -12.47 20.28
CA THR A 127 3.19 -13.41 19.72
C THR A 127 3.51 -13.83 18.29
N GLN A 128 4.50 -13.20 17.65
CA GLN A 128 4.83 -13.38 16.24
C GLN A 128 3.62 -13.25 15.31
N ASN A 129 2.74 -12.29 15.59
CA ASN A 129 1.51 -12.09 14.83
C ASN A 129 1.35 -10.64 14.38
N PRO A 130 0.81 -10.41 13.17
CA PRO A 130 0.36 -9.09 12.78
C PRO A 130 -0.82 -8.67 13.67
N ILE A 131 -0.85 -7.39 14.03
CA ILE A 131 -1.94 -6.80 14.79
C ILE A 131 -2.48 -5.60 14.03
N ASP A 132 -3.75 -5.29 14.28
CA ASP A 132 -4.31 -4.03 13.81
C ASP A 132 -3.68 -2.85 14.54
N THR A 133 -3.82 -1.66 13.96
CA THR A 133 -3.25 -0.44 14.52
C THR A 133 -3.71 -0.23 15.95
N PRO A 134 -2.78 -0.20 16.93
CA PRO A 134 -3.17 -0.09 18.31
C PRO A 134 -3.89 1.24 18.58
N LYS A 135 -4.76 1.24 19.60
CA LYS A 135 -5.52 2.44 19.95
C LYS A 135 -4.58 3.59 20.30
N GLY A 136 -4.80 4.74 19.65
CA GLY A 136 -4.00 5.95 19.85
C GLY A 136 -2.71 6.01 19.03
N TYR A 137 -2.49 5.04 18.13
CA TYR A 137 -1.38 5.06 17.18
C TYR A 137 -1.86 5.76 15.91
N VAL A 138 -1.08 6.73 15.43
CA VAL A 138 -1.38 7.46 14.20
C VAL A 138 -0.14 7.51 13.34
N ILE A 139 -0.27 7.05 12.10
CA ILE A 139 0.82 7.10 11.11
C ILE A 139 0.56 8.25 10.16
N ARG A 140 1.56 9.09 9.90
CA ARG A 140 1.50 10.17 8.91
C ARG A 140 2.67 10.10 7.96
N LEU A 141 2.49 10.63 6.76
CA LEU A 141 3.60 10.84 5.83
C LEU A 141 4.34 12.10 6.26
N GLU A 142 5.65 11.99 6.51
CA GLU A 142 6.48 13.16 6.75
C GLU A 142 6.78 13.81 5.40
N GLY A 143 6.33 15.05 5.21
CA GLY A 143 6.62 15.76 3.98
C GLY A 143 8.11 16.01 3.83
N ARG A 144 8.56 16.03 2.58
CA ARG A 144 9.93 16.37 2.23
C ARG A 144 9.93 17.76 1.61
N PRO A 145 10.87 18.65 1.99
CA PRO A 145 11.04 19.93 1.32
C PRO A 145 11.13 19.74 -0.20
N GLY A 146 10.21 20.36 -0.94
CA GLY A 146 10.16 20.30 -2.40
C GLY A 146 9.36 19.14 -3.01
N ILE A 147 8.82 18.20 -2.21
CA ILE A 147 7.98 17.09 -2.69
C ILE A 147 6.53 17.30 -2.20
N GLY A 148 5.84 18.25 -2.84
CA GLY A 148 4.42 18.51 -2.61
C GLY A 148 4.06 18.99 -1.18
N PRO A 149 2.78 19.26 -0.92
CA PRO A 149 2.33 19.55 0.43
C PRO A 149 2.52 18.32 1.32
N GLU A 150 2.92 18.55 2.57
CA GLU A 150 2.81 17.56 3.64
C GLU A 150 1.38 17.00 3.64
N ARG A 151 1.24 15.70 3.40
CA ARG A 151 -0.02 15.02 3.73
C ARG A 151 -0.06 14.94 5.24
N SER A 152 -0.64 15.96 5.85
CA SER A 152 -0.87 16.01 7.28
C SER A 152 -1.88 14.97 7.74
N ASP A 153 -2.69 14.41 6.84
CA ASP A 153 -3.74 13.46 7.21
C ASP A 153 -3.16 12.10 7.61
N PRO A 154 -3.80 11.38 8.56
CA PRO A 154 -3.42 10.02 8.88
C PRO A 154 -3.43 9.14 7.63
N ILE A 155 -2.43 8.26 7.52
CA ILE A 155 -2.46 7.20 6.52
C ILE A 155 -3.57 6.23 6.93
N GLU A 156 -4.52 6.02 6.04
CA GLU A 156 -5.58 5.03 6.21
C GLU A 156 -5.06 3.64 5.82
N SER A 157 -5.50 2.60 6.54
CA SER A 157 -5.22 1.22 6.13
C SER A 157 -5.92 0.94 4.80
N LEU A 158 -5.35 0.06 3.98
CA LEU A 158 -5.99 -0.37 2.73
C LEU A 158 -7.38 -0.97 2.97
N GLU A 159 -7.61 -1.48 4.17
CA GLU A 159 -8.86 -2.08 4.58
C GLU A 159 -9.86 -1.08 5.19
N ALA A 160 -9.51 0.21 5.38
CA ALA A 160 -10.37 1.21 6.06
C ALA A 160 -11.64 1.62 5.28
N GLY A 161 -12.02 0.86 4.26
CA GLY A 161 -13.22 1.10 3.47
C GLY A 161 -14.49 1.01 4.34
N PRO A 162 -15.52 1.80 4.03
CA PRO A 162 -16.78 1.76 4.78
C PRO A 162 -17.46 0.38 4.65
N GLY A 163 -17.78 -0.22 5.80
CA GLY A 163 -18.65 -1.40 5.88
C GLY A 163 -17.96 -2.77 5.87
N PHE A 164 -16.63 -2.83 5.83
CA PHE A 164 -15.92 -4.12 5.84
C PHE A 164 -15.66 -4.64 7.26
N GLN A 165 -16.09 -5.87 7.53
CA GLN A 165 -15.58 -6.63 8.66
C GLN A 165 -14.21 -7.21 8.29
N ILE A 166 -13.17 -6.66 8.88
CA ILE A 166 -11.79 -7.04 8.58
C ILE A 166 -11.34 -8.01 9.67
N PRO A 167 -10.81 -9.20 9.33
CA PRO A 167 -10.29 -10.11 10.35
C PRO A 167 -9.19 -9.41 11.15
N ARG A 168 -9.17 -9.63 12.46
CA ARG A 168 -8.17 -9.02 13.35
C ARG A 168 -6.76 -9.30 12.85
N GLY A 169 -5.92 -8.27 12.80
CA GLY A 169 -4.53 -8.36 12.32
C GLY A 169 -4.40 -8.29 10.80
N SER A 170 -5.47 -8.00 10.06
CA SER A 170 -5.40 -7.91 8.59
C SER A 170 -5.06 -6.50 8.09
N MET A 171 -5.09 -5.47 8.94
CA MET A 171 -4.76 -4.10 8.53
C MET A 171 -3.34 -4.02 7.95
N LYS A 172 -3.23 -3.45 6.76
CA LYS A 172 -1.95 -3.08 6.16
C LYS A 172 -2.04 -1.72 5.49
N TYR A 173 -0.88 -1.11 5.35
CA TYR A 173 -0.71 0.19 4.73
C TYR A 173 0.14 0.03 3.47
N SER A 174 -0.02 0.93 2.51
CA SER A 174 0.81 0.96 1.30
C SER A 174 1.50 2.30 1.18
N MET A 175 2.80 2.29 0.89
CA MET A 175 3.51 3.52 0.61
C MET A 175 4.69 3.30 -0.33
N ASN A 176 5.12 4.37 -1.00
CA ASN A 176 6.25 4.35 -1.93
C ASN A 176 7.56 3.95 -1.23
N ASP A 177 8.44 3.31 -1.97
CA ASP A 177 9.82 3.03 -1.56
C ASP A 177 10.52 4.30 -1.07
N GLY A 178 11.24 4.20 0.04
CA GLY A 178 11.95 5.34 0.60
C GLY A 178 11.06 6.42 1.21
N ALA A 179 9.75 6.21 1.39
CA ALA A 179 8.89 7.16 2.08
C ALA A 179 9.31 7.33 3.55
N ARG A 180 9.25 8.57 4.05
CA ARG A 180 9.48 8.90 5.45
C ARG A 180 8.14 9.07 6.16
N MET A 181 8.00 8.49 7.33
CA MET A 181 6.76 8.50 8.10
C MET A 181 7.01 8.84 9.56
N THR A 182 5.97 9.37 10.19
CA THR A 182 5.92 9.57 11.64
C THR A 182 4.87 8.66 12.25
N LEU A 183 5.17 8.16 13.45
CA LEU A 183 4.27 7.40 14.30
C LEU A 183 4.06 8.17 15.61
N GLU A 184 2.85 8.68 15.79
CA GLU A 184 2.40 9.29 17.04
C GLU A 184 1.80 8.20 17.94
N ARG A 185 2.14 8.24 19.24
CA ARG A 185 1.62 7.33 20.26
C ARG A 185 1.28 8.12 21.52
N ALA A 186 0.25 7.71 22.25
CA ALA A 186 -0.17 8.42 23.46
C ALA A 186 0.95 8.48 24.51
N ASN A 187 1.28 9.69 24.99
CA ASN A 187 2.30 9.94 26.02
C ASN A 187 3.71 9.44 25.67
N LYS A 188 4.04 9.32 24.38
CA LYS A 188 5.37 8.94 23.90
C LYS A 188 5.87 9.97 22.89
N GLU A 189 7.18 10.02 22.69
CA GLU A 189 7.76 10.83 21.63
C GLU A 189 7.36 10.31 20.25
N THR A 190 7.19 11.24 19.30
CA THR A 190 6.94 10.91 17.90
C THR A 190 8.11 10.12 17.36
N PHE A 191 7.82 8.93 16.83
CA PHE A 191 8.82 8.06 16.23
C PHE A 191 8.87 8.29 14.72
N VAL A 192 10.05 8.57 14.18
CA VAL A 192 10.26 8.78 12.74
C VAL A 192 10.94 7.57 12.14
N PHE A 193 10.44 7.07 11.02
CA PHE A 193 11.02 5.94 10.31
C PHE A 193 10.93 6.08 8.80
N ASP A 194 11.90 5.47 8.10
CA ASP A 194 11.97 5.45 6.65
C ASP A 194 11.64 4.04 6.13
N LEU A 195 10.84 3.94 5.08
CA LEU A 195 10.74 2.71 4.31
C LEU A 195 12.03 2.44 3.55
N PRO A 196 12.39 1.16 3.37
CA PRO A 196 13.55 0.80 2.57
C PRO A 196 13.40 1.35 1.15
N THR A 197 14.50 1.86 0.61
CA THR A 197 14.58 2.21 -0.82
C THR A 197 15.10 0.99 -1.57
N ARG A 198 14.36 0.50 -2.56
CA ARG A 198 14.94 -0.47 -3.51
C ARG A 198 15.99 0.25 -4.33
N LEU A 199 17.24 0.12 -3.91
CA LEU A 199 18.34 0.66 -4.67
C LEU A 199 18.44 -0.17 -5.94
N GLY A 200 18.01 0.39 -7.07
CA GLY A 200 18.11 -0.29 -8.36
C GLY A 200 19.57 -0.61 -8.66
N ARG A 201 20.04 -1.81 -8.30
CA ARG A 201 21.38 -2.40 -8.50
C ARG A 201 22.63 -1.52 -8.30
N ARG A 202 22.56 -0.24 -7.91
CA ARG A 202 23.70 0.69 -8.02
C ARG A 202 24.18 1.38 -6.75
N HIS A 203 23.46 1.40 -5.63
CA HIS A 203 23.87 2.27 -4.49
C HIS A 203 23.62 1.71 -3.07
N ALA A 204 23.77 0.40 -2.83
CA ALA A 204 23.52 -0.25 -1.53
C ALA A 204 24.68 -0.24 -0.54
N ALA A 205 25.24 0.93 -0.23
CA ALA A 205 26.36 1.01 0.71
C ALA A 205 26.20 1.90 1.95
N GLU A 206 25.29 2.89 2.04
CA GLU A 206 25.53 3.97 3.04
C GLU A 206 24.34 4.48 3.89
N ALA A 207 23.11 3.99 3.73
CA ALA A 207 22.02 4.41 4.62
C ALA A 207 21.75 3.33 5.67
N GLY A 208 21.74 3.69 6.95
CA GLY A 208 21.39 2.85 8.10
C GLY A 208 19.93 2.40 8.11
N VAL A 209 19.50 1.79 7.00
CA VAL A 209 18.19 1.20 6.75
C VAL A 209 18.14 -0.13 7.50
N GLY A 210 17.00 -0.40 8.14
CA GLY A 210 16.77 -1.57 8.99
C GLY A 210 17.36 -2.87 8.46
N GLN A 211 17.88 -3.69 9.38
CA GLN A 211 18.51 -4.95 9.04
C GLN A 211 17.49 -5.87 8.35
N PRO A 212 17.82 -6.48 7.20
CA PRO A 212 17.00 -7.55 6.63
C PRO A 212 16.90 -8.68 7.64
N VAL A 213 15.68 -9.17 7.92
CA VAL A 213 15.47 -10.19 8.94
C VAL A 213 15.41 -11.58 8.29
N LEU A 214 16.27 -12.48 8.76
CA LEU A 214 16.00 -13.93 8.73
C LEU A 214 15.11 -14.23 9.93
N MET A 215 13.83 -14.48 9.71
CA MET A 215 12.96 -14.97 10.78
C MET A 215 13.32 -16.45 11.02
N HIS A 216 13.76 -16.77 12.24
CA HIS A 216 14.09 -18.11 12.70
C HIS A 216 12.99 -18.64 13.63
#